data_AF-A0A7J8GCE5-F1
#
_entry.id   AF-A0A7J8GCE5-F1
#
_cell.length_a   1.000
_cell.length_b   1.000
_cell.length_c   1.000
_cell.angle_alpha   90.00
_cell.angle_beta   90.00
_cell.angle_gamma   90.00
#
_symmetry.space_group_name_H-M   'P 1'
#
loop_
_entity.id
_entity.type
_entity.pdbx_description
1 polymer ?
#
loop_
_entity_poly.entity_id
_entity_poly.type
_entity_poly.pdbx_seq_one_letter_code
_entity_poly.pdbx_strand_id
1 'polypeptide(L)'
;MAAAVAGKLRGGLLPQAGRLPTLQTVRCGSKAVTRHRRVMHFERQKLMAVTEYIPPKPAVNPRCLTPPSKRPQEETGLIRLLRREIAAVFRDNRMIAVCQNVALSAEDKIFMRHQLRKHKILMKVFPNQVLKPFLEDSKYQNLLPLFVGHNLLLVSEEPKVKEMVRILKGMPFLPLLGEQASLPVGDGEQVLQKRSAIC
;
A
#
# COMPACT_ATOMS: atom_id res chain seq x y z
N MET A 1 44.94 -17.67 87.05
CA MET A 1 44.99 -16.79 88.24
C MET A 1 43.65 -16.10 88.36
N ALA A 2 42.91 -16.43 89.41
CA ALA A 2 41.56 -15.95 89.69
C ALA A 2 41.53 -14.45 90.01
N ALA A 3 40.45 -13.78 89.63
CA ALA A 3 40.02 -12.55 90.28
C ALA A 3 38.49 -12.52 90.31
N ALA A 4 37.93 -12.94 91.45
CA ALA A 4 36.55 -12.73 91.80
C ALA A 4 36.41 -11.33 92.42
N VAL A 5 35.47 -10.53 91.93
CA VAL A 5 34.95 -9.38 92.68
C VAL A 5 33.44 -9.51 92.70
N ALA A 6 32.93 -9.95 93.84
CA ALA A 6 31.51 -10.02 94.15
C ALA A 6 31.00 -8.63 94.53
N GLY A 7 30.06 -8.09 93.75
CA GLY A 7 29.37 -6.84 94.01
C GLY A 7 27.90 -7.09 94.35
N LYS A 8 27.60 -7.10 95.66
CA LYS A 8 26.31 -6.84 96.36
C LYS A 8 25.00 -7.16 95.63
N LEU A 9 24.35 -8.25 96.07
CA LEU A 9 22.91 -8.47 95.98
C LEU A 9 22.14 -7.41 96.80
N ARG A 10 21.26 -6.62 96.17
CA ARG A 10 20.04 -6.09 96.81
C ARG A 10 18.95 -5.77 95.79
N GLY A 11 17.79 -6.40 96.01
CA GLY A 11 16.49 -5.73 95.91
C GLY A 11 15.82 -5.71 94.54
N GLY A 12 14.82 -6.57 94.37
CA GLY A 12 13.79 -6.40 93.34
C GLY A 12 13.20 -7.73 92.92
N LEU A 13 11.96 -8.01 93.34
CA LEU A 13 11.15 -9.09 92.80
C LEU A 13 11.14 -8.99 91.26
N LEU A 14 11.78 -9.93 90.57
CA LEU A 14 11.51 -10.14 89.16
C LEU A 14 10.20 -10.93 89.07
N PRO A 15 9.17 -10.41 88.38
CA PRO A 15 7.90 -11.10 88.24
C PRO A 15 8.17 -12.45 87.58
N GLN A 16 7.42 -13.46 88.02
CA GLN A 16 7.40 -14.80 87.45
C GLN A 16 6.96 -14.70 85.99
N ALA A 17 7.91 -14.35 85.12
CA ALA A 17 7.71 -14.17 83.70
C ALA A 17 7.31 -15.54 83.17
N GLY A 18 6.03 -15.66 82.81
CA GLY A 18 5.48 -16.84 82.16
C GLY A 18 6.46 -17.28 81.09
N ARG A 19 6.86 -18.55 81.18
CA ARG A 19 7.84 -19.19 80.30
C ARG A 19 7.25 -19.19 78.88
N LEU A 20 7.37 -18.07 78.16
CA LEU A 20 7.04 -18.02 76.74
C LEU A 20 7.98 -19.02 76.06
N PRO A 21 7.46 -19.89 75.18
CA PRO A 21 8.30 -20.87 74.51
C PRO A 21 9.46 -20.14 73.84
N THR A 22 10.69 -20.47 74.24
CA THR A 22 11.96 -19.88 73.78
C THR A 22 12.25 -20.13 72.30
N LEU A 23 11.36 -20.84 71.60
CA LEU A 23 11.44 -21.13 70.18
C LEU A 23 10.20 -20.56 69.48
N GLN A 24 10.31 -19.32 69.01
CA GLN A 24 9.44 -18.84 67.93
C GLN A 24 9.85 -19.54 66.65
N THR A 25 9.01 -20.44 66.14
CA THR A 25 9.15 -20.96 64.78
C THR A 25 8.79 -19.85 63.80
N VAL A 26 9.78 -19.05 63.42
CA VAL A 26 9.64 -18.07 62.35
C VAL A 26 9.41 -18.85 61.06
N ARG A 27 8.19 -18.83 60.53
CA ARG A 27 7.89 -19.42 59.23
C ARG A 27 8.61 -18.62 58.15
N CYS A 28 9.72 -19.13 57.64
CA CYS A 28 10.47 -18.56 56.52
C CYS A 28 9.71 -18.76 55.19
N GLY A 29 8.58 -18.06 55.02
CA GLY A 29 7.83 -18.02 53.77
C GLY A 29 8.27 -16.82 52.91
N SER A 30 8.33 -17.01 51.60
CA SER A 30 8.45 -15.88 50.67
C SER A 30 7.20 -14.99 50.73
N LYS A 31 7.39 -13.68 50.60
CA LYS A 31 6.30 -12.69 50.59
C LYS A 31 5.31 -12.97 49.44
N ALA A 32 4.09 -12.48 49.58
CA ALA A 32 3.02 -12.66 48.58
C ALA A 32 3.38 -12.03 47.22
N VAL A 33 4.10 -10.90 47.23
CA VAL A 33 4.59 -10.21 46.04
C VAL A 33 6.10 -10.36 45.94
N THR A 34 6.58 -10.82 44.79
CA THR A 34 7.99 -11.05 44.48
C THR A 34 8.33 -10.40 43.13
N ARG A 35 9.59 -9.98 42.93
CA ARG A 35 10.06 -9.42 41.65
C ARG A 35 9.99 -10.43 40.50
N HIS A 36 10.16 -11.72 40.80
CA HIS A 36 10.05 -12.81 39.84
C HIS A 36 8.68 -13.49 39.94
N ARG A 37 8.27 -14.19 38.87
CA ARG A 37 7.06 -15.02 38.89
C ARG A 37 7.25 -16.16 39.88
N ARG A 38 6.46 -16.13 40.95
CA ARG A 38 6.46 -17.17 41.96
C ARG A 38 5.78 -18.43 41.41
N VAL A 39 6.34 -19.59 41.72
CA VAL A 39 5.74 -20.88 41.39
C VAL A 39 4.40 -21.00 42.11
N MET A 40 3.36 -21.36 41.35
CA MET A 40 2.03 -21.57 41.89
C MET A 40 1.96 -22.90 42.66
N HIS A 41 1.05 -22.99 43.61
CA HIS A 41 0.70 -24.29 44.20
C HIS A 41 0.14 -25.22 43.11
N PHE A 42 0.37 -26.53 43.25
CA PHE A 42 -0.04 -27.52 42.26
C PHE A 42 -1.52 -27.42 41.88
N GLU A 43 -2.40 -27.26 42.86
CA GLU A 43 -3.85 -27.09 42.63
C GLU A 43 -4.19 -25.80 41.90
N ARG A 44 -3.50 -24.70 42.24
CA ARG A 44 -3.69 -23.41 41.58
C ARG A 44 -3.24 -23.47 40.12
N GLN A 45 -2.15 -24.19 39.82
CA GLN A 45 -1.71 -24.41 38.45
C GLN A 45 -2.76 -25.18 37.64
N LYS A 46 -3.39 -26.22 38.22
CA LYS A 46 -4.51 -26.92 37.58
C LYS A 46 -5.70 -26.00 37.33
N LEU A 47 -6.06 -25.17 38.32
CA LEU A 47 -7.15 -24.20 38.18
C LEU A 47 -6.88 -23.24 37.01
N MET A 48 -5.67 -22.71 36.92
CA MET A 48 -5.28 -21.82 35.81
C MET A 48 -5.38 -22.53 34.47
N ALA A 49 -4.93 -23.79 34.37
CA ALA A 49 -5.01 -24.57 33.14
C ALA A 49 -6.46 -24.89 32.73
N VAL A 50 -7.34 -25.18 33.69
CA VAL A 50 -8.76 -25.47 33.44
C VAL A 50 -9.54 -24.22 33.04
N THR A 51 -9.14 -23.05 33.56
CA THR A 51 -9.79 -21.77 33.28
C THR A 51 -9.22 -21.07 32.04
N GLU A 52 -8.37 -21.75 31.26
CA GLU A 52 -7.89 -21.24 29.98
C GLU A 52 -9.05 -21.03 29.01
N TYR A 53 -9.06 -19.88 28.34
CA TYR A 53 -10.10 -19.56 27.36
C TYR A 53 -9.96 -20.44 26.12
N ILE A 54 -11.01 -21.18 25.80
CA ILE A 54 -11.12 -21.98 24.59
C ILE A 54 -12.03 -21.23 23.60
N PRO A 55 -11.49 -20.65 22.50
CA PRO A 55 -12.33 -20.01 21.49
C PRO A 55 -13.21 -21.04 20.77
N PRO A 56 -14.41 -20.65 20.33
CA PRO A 56 -15.27 -21.54 19.55
C PRO A 56 -14.57 -21.90 18.24
N LYS A 57 -14.42 -23.21 17.99
CA LYS A 57 -13.86 -23.72 16.74
C LYS A 57 -15.00 -23.83 15.72
N PRO A 58 -15.03 -23.00 14.67
CA PRO A 58 -16.06 -23.13 13.64
C PRO A 58 -15.90 -24.48 12.92
N ALA A 59 -17.02 -25.16 12.64
CA ALA A 59 -17.02 -26.46 11.94
C ALA A 59 -16.38 -26.36 10.55
N VAL A 60 -16.55 -25.21 9.89
CA VAL A 60 -15.93 -24.88 8.60
C VAL A 60 -15.14 -23.58 8.77
N ASN A 61 -13.90 -23.55 8.29
CA ASN A 61 -13.10 -22.34 8.33
C ASN A 61 -13.78 -21.27 7.43
N PRO A 62 -13.99 -20.03 7.90
CA PRO A 62 -14.64 -18.98 7.11
C PRO A 62 -13.88 -18.64 5.81
N ARG A 63 -12.59 -19.02 5.67
CA ARG A 63 -11.84 -18.88 4.43
C ARG A 63 -12.26 -19.86 3.32
N CYS A 64 -12.87 -20.98 3.70
CA CYS A 64 -13.40 -21.96 2.75
C CYS A 64 -14.78 -21.56 2.21
N LEU A 65 -15.44 -20.60 2.85
CA LEU A 65 -16.69 -20.03 2.38
C LEU A 65 -16.39 -18.87 1.43
N THR A 66 -17.19 -18.73 0.38
CA THR A 66 -17.12 -17.55 -0.48
C THR A 66 -17.47 -16.32 0.38
N PRO A 67 -16.56 -15.33 0.49
CA PRO A 67 -16.85 -14.15 1.28
C PRO A 67 -18.04 -13.42 0.67
N PRO A 68 -18.90 -12.77 1.50
CA PRO A 68 -19.96 -11.94 0.96
C PRO A 68 -19.38 -10.88 0.03
N SER A 69 -20.07 -10.61 -1.07
CA SER A 69 -19.64 -9.60 -2.04
C SER A 69 -19.37 -8.28 -1.31
N LYS A 70 -18.18 -7.71 -1.51
CA LYS A 70 -17.87 -6.39 -0.95
C LYS A 70 -18.87 -5.39 -1.51
N ARG A 71 -19.35 -4.49 -0.64
CA ARG A 71 -20.22 -3.39 -1.08
C ARG A 71 -19.51 -2.60 -2.18
N PRO A 72 -20.21 -2.20 -3.26
CA PRO A 72 -19.60 -1.39 -4.29
C PRO A 72 -19.07 -0.10 -3.64
N GLN A 73 -17.78 0.15 -3.80
CA GLN A 73 -17.18 1.39 -3.33
C GLN A 73 -17.59 2.50 -4.28
N GLU A 74 -18.05 3.62 -3.73
CA GLU A 74 -18.36 4.80 -4.52
C GLU A 74 -17.09 5.30 -5.24
N GLU A 75 -17.27 5.79 -6.47
CA GLU A 75 -16.16 6.34 -7.23
C GLU A 75 -15.58 7.57 -6.52
N THR A 76 -14.26 7.55 -6.28
CA THR A 76 -13.53 8.67 -5.70
C THR A 76 -13.73 9.93 -6.55
N GLY A 77 -13.91 11.10 -5.91
CA GLY A 77 -14.13 12.37 -6.62
C GLY A 77 -13.06 12.71 -7.66
N LEU A 78 -11.80 12.29 -7.44
CA LEU A 78 -10.71 12.43 -8.40
C LEU A 78 -10.95 11.67 -9.71
N ILE A 79 -11.51 10.46 -9.64
CA ILE A 79 -11.81 9.64 -10.83
C ILE A 79 -12.87 10.36 -11.67
N ARG A 80 -13.87 10.96 -11.03
CA ARG A 80 -14.91 11.75 -11.72
C ARG A 80 -14.33 12.99 -12.41
N LEU A 81 -13.38 13.68 -11.78
CA LEU A 81 -12.67 14.81 -12.38
C LEU A 81 -11.87 14.36 -13.60
N LEU A 82 -11.08 13.29 -13.47
CA LEU A 82 -10.27 12.75 -14.57
C LEU A 82 -11.15 12.34 -15.76
N ARG A 83 -12.31 11.73 -15.53
CA ARG A 83 -13.27 11.42 -16.60
C ARG A 83 -13.77 12.67 -17.34
N ARG A 84 -14.03 13.76 -16.62
CA ARG A 84 -14.43 15.04 -17.24
C ARG A 84 -13.30 15.66 -18.04
N GLU A 85 -12.07 15.63 -17.52
CA GLU A 85 -10.89 16.12 -18.25
C GLU A 85 -10.65 15.30 -19.51
N ILE A 86 -10.71 13.97 -19.43
CA ILE A 86 -10.61 13.08 -20.59
C ILE A 86 -11.70 13.43 -21.60
N ALA A 87 -12.96 13.57 -21.18
CA ALA A 87 -14.04 13.95 -22.09
C ALA A 87 -13.80 15.30 -22.80
N ALA A 88 -13.24 16.29 -22.11
CA ALA A 88 -12.87 17.58 -22.73
C ALA A 88 -11.72 17.40 -23.73
N VAL A 89 -10.65 16.71 -23.31
CA VAL A 89 -9.48 16.43 -24.16
C VAL A 89 -9.86 15.69 -25.45
N PHE A 90 -10.76 14.71 -25.39
CA PHE A 90 -11.21 13.99 -26.59
C PHE A 90 -12.16 14.81 -27.48
N ARG A 91 -12.83 15.85 -26.94
CA ARG A 91 -13.73 16.73 -27.72
C ARG A 91 -12.98 17.86 -28.43
N ASP A 92 -12.02 18.46 -27.73
CA ASP A 92 -11.31 19.64 -28.22
C ASP A 92 -10.27 19.28 -29.29
N ASN A 93 -9.83 18.01 -29.32
CA ASN A 93 -8.68 17.59 -30.11
C ASN A 93 -9.06 16.63 -31.23
N ARG A 94 -8.61 16.94 -32.46
CA ARG A 94 -8.89 16.16 -33.67
C ARG A 94 -7.88 15.03 -33.91
N MET A 95 -6.69 15.14 -33.31
CA MET A 95 -5.63 14.17 -33.43
C MET A 95 -5.23 13.64 -32.05
N ILE A 96 -5.30 12.31 -31.90
CA ILE A 96 -4.91 11.61 -30.68
C ILE A 96 -3.95 10.49 -31.06
N ALA A 97 -2.74 10.55 -30.51
CA ALA A 97 -1.72 9.53 -30.69
C ALA A 97 -1.41 8.86 -29.34
N VAL A 98 -1.33 7.53 -29.37
CA VAL A 98 -0.98 6.71 -28.22
C VAL A 98 0.47 6.27 -28.35
N CYS A 99 1.28 6.69 -27.39
CA CYS A 99 2.69 6.32 -27.28
C CYS A 99 2.89 5.47 -26.03
N GLN A 100 3.82 4.52 -26.10
CA GLN A 100 4.28 3.85 -24.89
C GLN A 100 5.26 4.76 -24.15
N ASN A 101 4.99 5.04 -22.88
CA ASN A 101 5.94 5.76 -22.05
C ASN A 101 7.03 4.79 -21.59
N VAL A 102 8.08 4.69 -22.39
CA VAL A 102 9.33 4.00 -22.02
C VAL A 102 10.04 4.81 -20.94
N ALA A 103 10.89 4.17 -20.14
CA ALA A 103 11.63 4.81 -19.06
C ALA A 103 12.63 5.85 -19.61
N LEU A 104 12.13 7.06 -19.90
CA LEU A 104 12.91 8.24 -20.24
C LEU A 104 13.32 8.98 -18.97
N SER A 105 14.51 9.59 -19.01
CA SER A 105 14.98 10.49 -17.96
C SER A 105 14.03 11.68 -17.78
N ALA A 106 14.09 12.33 -16.62
CA ALA A 106 13.25 13.50 -16.37
C ALA A 106 13.61 14.66 -17.32
N GLU A 107 14.89 14.82 -17.64
CA GLU A 107 15.41 15.86 -18.54
C GLU A 107 14.86 15.68 -19.96
N ASP A 108 14.93 14.45 -20.49
CA ASP A 108 14.42 14.13 -21.83
C ASP A 108 12.91 14.32 -21.93
N LYS A 109 12.16 14.00 -20.86
CA LYS A 109 10.70 14.23 -20.80
C LYS A 109 10.37 15.72 -20.85
N ILE A 110 11.14 16.55 -20.16
CA ILE A 110 10.95 18.01 -20.17
C ILE A 110 11.30 18.56 -21.56
N PHE A 111 12.40 18.12 -22.15
CA PHE A 111 12.82 18.53 -23.49
C PHE A 111 11.76 18.16 -24.55
N MET A 112 11.26 16.93 -24.50
CA MET A 112 10.17 16.47 -25.38
C MET A 112 8.90 17.30 -25.20
N ARG A 113 8.50 17.55 -23.95
CA ARG A 113 7.33 18.39 -23.66
C ARG A 113 7.49 19.80 -24.21
N HIS A 114 8.71 20.34 -24.18
CA HIS A 114 9.01 21.65 -24.75
C HIS A 114 8.92 21.64 -26.28
N GLN A 115 9.51 20.64 -26.95
CA GLN A 115 9.43 20.49 -28.42
C GLN A 115 7.98 20.33 -28.88
N LEU A 116 7.21 19.46 -28.23
CA LEU A 116 5.80 19.22 -28.55
C LEU A 116 4.95 20.49 -28.37
N ARG A 117 5.24 21.30 -27.34
CA ARG A 117 4.54 22.58 -27.13
C ARG A 117 4.80 23.60 -28.23
N LYS A 118 5.99 23.62 -28.86
CA LYS A 118 6.26 24.51 -30.02
C LYS A 118 5.28 24.25 -31.16
N HIS A 119 4.87 23.00 -31.32
CA HIS A 119 3.92 22.56 -32.35
C HIS A 119 2.47 22.50 -31.86
N LYS A 120 2.17 23.05 -30.68
CA LYS A 120 0.86 22.99 -29.99
C LYS A 120 0.38 21.56 -29.68
N ILE A 121 1.29 20.60 -29.58
CA ILE A 121 0.97 19.23 -29.18
C ILE A 121 1.09 19.12 -27.66
N LEU A 122 0.02 18.69 -27.01
CA LEU A 122 -0.06 18.49 -25.58
C LEU A 122 0.23 17.04 -25.23
N MET A 123 1.15 16.86 -24.29
CA MET A 123 1.48 15.57 -23.70
C MET A 123 0.66 15.36 -22.42
N LYS A 124 -0.20 14.34 -22.41
CA LYS A 124 -1.09 13.98 -21.28
C LYS A 124 -0.86 12.53 -20.86
N VAL A 125 -0.78 12.30 -19.55
CA VAL A 125 -0.64 10.96 -18.96
C VAL A 125 -1.91 10.70 -18.16
N PHE A 126 -2.58 9.58 -18.44
CA PHE A 126 -3.77 9.16 -17.71
C PHE A 126 -3.61 7.73 -17.17
N PRO A 127 -4.19 7.42 -16.01
CA PRO A 127 -4.21 6.05 -15.49
C PRO A 127 -5.15 5.18 -16.32
N ASN A 128 -4.70 3.96 -16.65
CA ASN A 128 -5.47 3.01 -17.46
C ASN A 128 -6.79 2.60 -16.79
N GLN A 129 -6.87 2.64 -15.46
CA GLN A 129 -8.08 2.31 -14.70
C GLN A 129 -9.25 3.25 -15.03
N VAL A 130 -8.96 4.51 -15.37
CA VAL A 130 -9.97 5.50 -15.71
C VAL A 130 -10.19 5.56 -17.22
N LEU A 131 -9.13 5.31 -17.99
CA LEU A 131 -9.18 5.41 -19.46
C LEU A 131 -9.91 4.23 -20.11
N LYS A 132 -9.72 2.99 -19.62
CA LYS A 132 -10.41 1.79 -20.14
C LYS A 132 -11.95 1.90 -20.13
N PRO A 133 -12.61 2.19 -18.98
CA PRO A 133 -14.06 2.33 -18.97
C PRO A 133 -14.54 3.48 -19.86
N PHE A 134 -13.77 4.59 -19.92
CA PHE A 134 -14.11 5.70 -20.82
C PHE A 134 -14.04 5.30 -22.30
N LEU A 135 -13.06 4.47 -22.68
CA LEU A 135 -12.90 4.02 -24.06
C LEU A 135 -13.95 2.99 -24.47
N GLU A 136 -14.36 2.12 -23.55
CA GLU A 136 -15.46 1.15 -23.74
C GLU A 136 -16.78 1.87 -24.07
N ASP A 137 -17.07 2.97 -23.37
CA ASP A 137 -18.28 3.79 -23.59
C ASP A 137 -18.21 4.67 -24.85
N SER A 138 -17.05 4.79 -25.48
CA SER A 138 -16.79 5.73 -26.57
C SER A 138 -16.59 5.06 -27.92
N LYS A 139 -16.43 5.86 -28.98
CA LYS A 139 -16.18 5.40 -30.36
C LYS A 139 -14.78 4.78 -30.55
N TYR A 140 -13.96 4.75 -29.48
CA TYR A 140 -12.54 4.40 -29.52
C TYR A 140 -12.23 3.00 -28.96
N GLN A 141 -13.20 2.08 -29.02
CA GLN A 141 -13.03 0.70 -28.55
C GLN A 141 -11.82 -0.01 -29.20
N ASN A 142 -11.49 0.34 -30.45
CA ASN A 142 -10.33 -0.20 -31.16
C ASN A 142 -8.98 0.17 -30.52
N LEU A 143 -8.92 1.23 -29.72
CA LEU A 143 -7.71 1.65 -29.02
C LEU A 143 -7.52 0.94 -27.66
N LEU A 144 -8.55 0.28 -27.13
CA LEU A 144 -8.48 -0.47 -25.86
C LEU A 144 -7.27 -1.42 -25.75
N PRO A 145 -6.94 -2.26 -26.76
CA PRO A 145 -5.78 -3.16 -26.66
C PRO A 145 -4.44 -2.43 -26.62
N LEU A 146 -4.36 -1.17 -27.08
CA LEU A 146 -3.13 -0.40 -27.04
C LEU A 146 -2.82 0.11 -25.62
N PHE A 147 -3.83 0.22 -24.75
CA PHE A 147 -3.66 0.74 -23.40
C PHE A 147 -3.24 -0.34 -22.39
N VAL A 148 -2.01 -0.82 -22.55
CA VAL A 148 -1.39 -1.80 -21.64
C VAL A 148 -0.11 -1.23 -21.05
N GLY A 149 -0.05 -1.15 -19.72
CA GLY A 149 1.12 -0.65 -19.00
C GLY A 149 1.22 0.88 -18.96
N HIS A 150 2.36 1.44 -19.34
CA HIS A 150 2.62 2.88 -19.25
C HIS A 150 2.31 3.56 -20.58
N ASN A 151 1.20 4.30 -20.62
CA ASN A 151 0.73 4.96 -21.83
C ASN A 151 0.83 6.47 -21.70
N LEU A 152 1.14 7.09 -22.82
CA LEU A 152 1.22 8.53 -22.99
C LEU A 152 0.32 8.93 -24.16
N LEU A 153 -0.54 9.92 -23.93
CA LEU A 153 -1.34 10.52 -24.98
C LEU A 153 -0.65 11.78 -25.50
N LEU A 154 -0.47 11.82 -26.81
CA LEU A 154 -0.15 13.02 -27.56
C LEU A 154 -1.44 13.53 -28.18
N VAL A 155 -1.77 14.76 -27.83
CA VAL A 155 -3.07 15.34 -28.16
C VAL A 155 -2.83 16.66 -28.89
N SER A 156 -3.51 16.87 -30.01
CA SER A 156 -3.39 18.10 -30.79
C SER A 156 -4.73 18.53 -31.37
N GLU A 157 -4.99 19.83 -31.35
CA GLU A 157 -6.14 20.47 -32.00
C GLU A 157 -6.02 20.38 -33.53
N GLU A 158 -4.82 20.61 -34.05
CA GLU A 158 -4.49 20.52 -35.48
C GLU A 158 -3.74 19.21 -35.78
N PRO A 159 -4.10 18.45 -36.83
CA PRO A 159 -3.45 17.18 -37.16
C PRO A 159 -2.06 17.41 -37.81
N LYS A 160 -1.01 17.53 -36.99
CA LYS A 160 0.40 17.75 -37.41
C LYS A 160 1.26 16.50 -37.32
N VAL A 161 0.81 15.44 -37.99
CA VAL A 161 1.48 14.12 -37.98
C VAL A 161 2.95 14.19 -38.40
N LYS A 162 3.27 14.97 -39.43
CA LYS A 162 4.63 15.08 -40.00
C LYS A 162 5.64 15.61 -38.99
N GLU A 163 5.26 16.60 -38.19
CA GLU A 163 6.13 17.23 -37.20
C GLU A 163 6.30 16.33 -35.98
N MET A 164 5.21 15.69 -35.54
CA MET A 164 5.24 14.68 -34.47
C MET A 164 6.20 13.55 -34.82
N VAL A 165 6.08 12.96 -36.01
CA VAL A 165 6.95 11.85 -36.44
C VAL A 165 8.40 12.29 -36.56
N ARG A 166 8.71 13.54 -36.94
CA ARG A 166 10.09 14.06 -36.95
C ARG A 166 10.68 14.12 -35.54
N ILE A 167 9.90 14.60 -34.56
CA ILE A 167 10.34 14.66 -33.15
C ILE A 167 10.54 13.23 -32.61
N LEU A 168 9.62 12.31 -32.91
CA LEU A 168 9.73 10.91 -32.50
C LEU A 168 10.93 10.21 -33.17
N LYS A 169 11.24 10.52 -34.43
CA LYS A 169 12.44 10.01 -35.10
C LYS A 169 13.74 10.52 -34.47
N GLY A 170 13.72 11.72 -33.87
CA GLY A 170 14.85 12.22 -33.09
C GLY A 170 15.13 11.39 -31.83
N MET A 171 14.12 10.65 -31.32
CA MET A 171 14.26 9.82 -30.13
C MET A 171 13.75 8.39 -30.37
N PRO A 172 14.62 7.42 -30.69
CA PRO A 172 14.22 6.08 -31.11
C PRO A 172 13.48 5.27 -30.03
N PHE A 173 13.48 5.73 -28.78
CA PHE A 173 12.92 5.02 -27.63
C PHE A 173 11.41 5.22 -27.41
N LEU A 174 10.74 6.05 -28.23
CA LEU A 174 9.29 6.26 -28.08
C LEU A 174 8.52 5.60 -29.23
N PRO A 175 8.09 4.33 -29.09
CA PRO A 175 7.27 3.68 -30.10
C PRO A 175 5.86 4.30 -30.10
N LEU A 176 5.44 4.75 -31.29
CA LEU A 176 4.06 5.11 -31.58
C LEU A 176 3.27 3.81 -31.78
N LEU A 177 2.33 3.52 -30.88
CA LEU A 177 1.56 2.27 -30.92
C LEU A 177 0.34 2.39 -31.83
N GLY A 178 -0.26 3.58 -31.88
CA GLY A 178 -1.39 3.87 -32.74
C GLY A 178 -1.68 5.35 -32.79
N GLU A 179 -2.18 5.80 -33.92
CA GLU A 179 -2.64 7.16 -34.13
C GLU A 179 -4.08 7.10 -34.64
N GLN A 180 -4.94 7.93 -34.07
CA GLN A 180 -6.26 8.16 -34.60
C GLN A 180 -6.39 9.65 -34.89
N ALA A 181 -6.25 9.99 -36.17
CA ALA A 181 -6.59 11.29 -36.71
C ALA A 181 -7.97 11.18 -37.35
N SER A 182 -8.89 12.08 -37.00
CA SER A 182 -10.09 12.29 -37.82
C SER A 182 -9.67 13.01 -39.10
N LEU A 183 -9.23 12.26 -40.11
CA LEU A 183 -9.08 12.80 -41.47
C LEU A 183 -10.48 12.91 -42.10
N PRO A 184 -10.83 14.00 -42.80
CA PRO A 184 -11.80 13.91 -43.88
C PRO A 184 -11.22 12.95 -44.93
N VAL A 185 -12.06 12.06 -45.45
CA VAL A 185 -11.74 11.08 -46.50
C VAL A 185 -10.90 11.75 -47.60
N GLY A 186 -9.67 11.28 -47.78
CA GLY A 186 -8.72 11.77 -48.76
C GLY A 186 -7.55 10.81 -48.80
N ASP A 187 -7.39 10.15 -49.94
CA ASP A 187 -6.53 8.98 -50.16
C ASP A 187 -5.08 9.19 -49.69
N GLY A 188 -4.57 8.24 -48.92
CA GLY A 188 -3.23 8.32 -48.36
C GLY A 188 -2.87 7.24 -47.34
N GLU A 189 -3.30 5.99 -47.55
CA GLU A 189 -2.81 4.82 -46.81
C GLU A 189 -1.33 4.53 -47.11
N GLN A 190 -0.38 5.39 -46.71
CA GLN A 190 1.06 5.08 -46.87
C GLN A 190 1.95 5.76 -45.83
N VAL A 191 1.80 5.49 -44.53
CA VAL A 191 2.89 5.84 -43.57
C VAL A 191 3.23 4.76 -42.54
N LEU A 192 2.37 3.75 -42.29
CA LEU A 192 2.59 2.84 -41.15
C LEU A 192 2.51 1.33 -41.44
N GLN A 193 2.85 0.88 -42.65
CA GLN A 193 2.90 -0.57 -42.95
C GLN A 193 4.30 -1.21 -42.99
N LYS A 194 5.38 -0.46 -42.71
CA LYS A 194 6.77 -0.99 -42.82
C LYS A 194 7.52 -1.27 -41.51
N ARG A 195 6.83 -1.44 -40.38
CA ARG A 195 7.47 -1.86 -39.11
C ARG A 195 6.85 -3.08 -38.43
N SER A 196 6.01 -3.84 -39.12
CA SER A 196 5.63 -5.21 -38.73
C SER A 196 6.61 -6.22 -39.34
N ALA A 197 7.85 -6.21 -38.89
CA ALA A 197 8.83 -7.27 -39.18
C ALA A 197 9.96 -7.21 -38.13
N ILE A 198 9.64 -7.48 -36.88
CA ILE A 198 10.60 -7.99 -35.87
C ILE A 198 9.83 -9.00 -34.99
N CYS A 199 9.62 -10.18 -35.55
CA CYS A 199 9.76 -11.47 -34.87
C CYS A 199 10.61 -12.33 -35.80
#